data_AF-A0A1Y3W0G5-F1
#
_entry.id   AF-A0A1Y3W0G5-F1
#
_cell.length_a   1.000
_cell.length_b   1.000
_cell.length_c   1.000
_cell.angle_alpha   90.00
_cell.angle_beta   90.00
_cell.angle_gamma   90.00
#
_symmetry.space_group_name_H-M   'P 1'
#
loop_
_entity.id
_entity.type
_entity.pdbx_description
1 polymer ?
#
loop_
_entity_poly.entity_id
_entity_poly.type
_entity_poly.pdbx_seq_one_letter_code
_entity_poly.pdbx_strand_id
1 'polypeptide(L)'
;SYTVVDGEVYYRENSVMTPVELSGDAKERVKGMVELRSIVNELIAYQLEDFLESDIAAKQAELNAAYDAFTTKFGLLNDRKNGRLFEDDSSYYLLCSLENLDENGKLKSKADMFTKRTIRPERAVTHVDTPAEALAVSIGEKGRVDLPYMAELLGTPEDFGRITEELRGVIFQDPSDQNWKTADEYLSGNVRNKLQIAKLAAANDPAFEVNVEALTAAQPKDLDATEIDVRLGATWISPDIIQKFMNETFQIPFYLRYAIRVKFSPSTAEWRIEGKTKTGHNDVMAYETFGTARASAYKILEDTLNLRDARVYDTVEDDSGKPKRVLNKKET
;
A
#
# COMPACT_ATOMS: atom_id res chain seq x y z
N SER A 1 0.05 -28.22 18.81
CA SER A 1 -0.22 -29.09 17.64
C SER A 1 -0.23 -30.55 18.08
N TYR A 2 -1.07 -31.39 17.47
CA TYR A 2 -1.16 -32.80 17.82
C TYR A 2 0.10 -33.56 17.40
N THR A 3 0.51 -34.57 18.16
CA THR A 3 1.67 -35.43 17.89
C THR A 3 1.31 -36.86 18.26
N VAL A 4 1.79 -37.83 17.50
CA VAL A 4 1.59 -39.25 17.79
C VAL A 4 2.89 -39.84 18.32
N VAL A 5 2.87 -40.43 19.51
CA VAL A 5 4.01 -41.10 20.14
C VAL A 5 3.54 -42.48 20.60
N ASP A 6 4.22 -43.54 20.16
CA ASP A 6 3.86 -44.94 20.46
C ASP A 6 2.38 -45.30 20.19
N GLY A 7 1.78 -44.65 19.18
CA GLY A 7 0.38 -44.83 18.80
C GLY A 7 -0.64 -44.04 19.63
N GLU A 8 -0.19 -43.32 20.66
CA GLU A 8 -0.99 -42.41 21.48
C GLU A 8 -0.92 -40.97 20.98
N VAL A 9 -2.01 -40.22 21.18
CA VAL A 9 -2.14 -38.83 20.71
C VAL A 9 -1.86 -37.87 21.85
N TYR A 10 -0.95 -36.93 21.60
CA TYR A 10 -0.60 -35.85 22.51
C TYR A 10 -0.86 -34.50 21.84
N TYR A 11 -1.18 -33.49 22.62
CA TYR A 11 -1.17 -32.11 22.19
C TYR A 11 0.10 -31.45 22.71
N ARG A 12 0.93 -30.97 21.78
CA ARG A 12 2.20 -30.32 22.08
C ARG A 12 2.04 -28.80 22.12
N GLU A 13 2.42 -28.22 23.25
CA GLU A 13 2.60 -26.77 23.43
C GLU A 13 4.05 -26.52 23.84
N ASN A 14 4.83 -25.91 22.92
CA ASN A 14 6.26 -25.70 23.10
C ASN A 14 7.00 -27.02 23.44
N SER A 15 7.55 -27.10 24.65
CA SER A 15 8.31 -28.25 25.16
C SER A 15 7.45 -29.23 25.99
N VAL A 16 6.15 -28.97 26.14
CA VAL A 16 5.23 -29.80 26.94
C VAL A 16 4.31 -30.60 26.02
N MET A 17 4.16 -31.89 26.30
CA MET A 17 3.18 -32.76 25.63
C MET A 17 2.14 -33.22 26.64
N THR A 18 0.89 -32.87 26.38
CA THR A 18 -0.26 -33.27 27.20
C THR A 18 -0.99 -34.41 26.49
N PRO A 19 -1.24 -35.56 27.13
CA PRO A 19 -2.02 -36.64 26.51
C PRO A 19 -3.44 -36.17 26.20
N VAL A 20 -3.96 -36.59 25.05
CA VAL A 20 -5.33 -36.28 24.62
C VAL A 20 -6.13 -37.57 24.64
N GLU A 21 -7.12 -37.61 25.54
CA GLU A 21 -7.99 -38.78 25.70
C GLU A 21 -8.97 -38.88 24.52
N LEU A 22 -8.58 -39.65 23.50
CA LEU A 22 -9.38 -39.97 22.33
C LEU A 22 -9.56 -41.49 22.23
N SER A 23 -10.75 -41.93 21.80
CA SER A 23 -11.04 -43.36 21.63
C SER A 23 -11.67 -43.65 20.27
N GLY A 24 -11.51 -44.91 19.83
CA GLY A 24 -12.07 -45.43 18.58
C GLY A 24 -11.75 -44.57 17.36
N ASP A 25 -12.78 -44.27 16.56
CA ASP A 25 -12.66 -43.49 15.33
C ASP A 25 -12.08 -42.09 15.54
N ALA A 26 -12.30 -41.46 16.70
CA ALA A 26 -11.79 -40.10 16.94
C ALA A 26 -10.26 -40.08 17.02
N LYS A 27 -9.66 -41.08 17.70
CA LYS A 27 -8.21 -41.22 17.79
C LYS A 27 -7.59 -41.49 16.42
N GLU A 28 -8.21 -42.39 15.64
CA GLU A 28 -7.71 -42.75 14.32
C GLU A 28 -7.84 -41.60 13.30
N ARG A 29 -8.88 -40.76 13.41
CA ARG A 29 -9.00 -39.51 12.63
C ARG A 29 -7.84 -38.55 12.91
N VAL A 30 -7.59 -38.26 14.19
CA VAL A 30 -6.51 -37.34 14.57
C VAL A 30 -5.15 -37.87 14.14
N LYS A 31 -4.90 -39.19 14.30
CA LYS A 31 -3.66 -39.82 13.81
C LYS A 31 -3.48 -39.66 12.30
N GLY A 32 -4.51 -39.92 11.51
CA GLY A 32 -4.45 -39.74 10.05
C GLY A 32 -4.22 -38.29 9.63
N MET A 33 -4.81 -37.33 10.35
CA MET A 33 -4.56 -35.90 10.08
C MET A 33 -3.15 -35.46 10.49
N VAL A 34 -2.59 -36.01 11.58
CA VAL A 34 -1.18 -35.80 11.96
C VAL A 34 -0.23 -36.36 10.89
N GLU A 35 -0.51 -37.54 10.36
CA GLU A 35 0.27 -38.17 9.27
C GLU A 35 0.24 -37.31 8.01
N LEU A 36 -0.96 -36.91 7.54
CA LEU A 36 -1.13 -36.02 6.40
C LEU A 36 -0.37 -34.71 6.59
N ARG A 37 -0.42 -34.12 7.79
CA ARG A 37 0.34 -32.90 8.11
C ARG A 37 1.83 -33.12 7.97
N SER A 38 2.36 -34.24 8.44
CA SER A 38 3.79 -34.56 8.31
C SER A 38 4.20 -34.61 6.84
N ILE A 39 3.46 -35.36 6.03
CA ILE A 39 3.74 -35.52 4.60
C ILE A 39 3.64 -34.17 3.87
N VAL A 40 2.62 -33.35 4.16
CA VAL A 40 2.47 -32.02 3.57
C VAL A 40 3.64 -31.11 3.91
N ASN A 41 4.06 -31.08 5.17
CA ASN A 41 5.20 -30.24 5.59
C ASN A 41 6.51 -30.71 4.97
N GLU A 42 6.75 -32.01 4.86
CA GLU A 42 7.90 -32.57 4.14
C GLU A 42 7.86 -32.21 2.65
N LEU A 43 6.69 -32.32 2.00
CA LEU A 43 6.53 -31.94 0.61
C LEU A 43 6.79 -30.44 0.39
N ILE A 44 6.35 -29.58 1.32
CA ILE A 44 6.66 -28.14 1.29
C ILE A 44 8.17 -27.92 1.40
N ALA A 45 8.85 -28.60 2.33
CA ALA A 45 10.29 -28.50 2.50
C ALA A 45 11.04 -28.95 1.23
N TYR A 46 10.65 -30.07 0.63
CA TYR A 46 11.28 -30.59 -0.60
C TYR A 46 11.16 -29.60 -1.75
N GLN A 47 10.00 -28.95 -1.87
CA GLN A 47 9.79 -27.93 -2.89
C GLN A 47 10.56 -26.63 -2.60
N LEU A 48 10.70 -26.23 -1.33
CA LEU A 48 11.47 -25.05 -0.92
C LEU A 48 12.98 -25.24 -1.12
N GLU A 49 13.51 -26.42 -0.82
CA GLU A 49 14.95 -26.73 -0.87
C GLU A 49 15.43 -27.22 -2.26
N ASP A 50 14.59 -27.08 -3.29
CA ASP A 50 14.88 -27.48 -4.68
C ASP A 50 15.33 -28.93 -4.88
N PHE A 51 14.67 -29.87 -4.19
CA PHE A 51 14.89 -31.30 -4.40
C PHE A 51 14.58 -31.73 -5.85
N LEU A 52 15.11 -32.88 -6.26
CA LEU A 52 14.88 -33.43 -7.60
C LEU A 52 13.38 -33.66 -7.86
N GLU A 53 12.95 -33.44 -9.09
CA GLU A 53 11.55 -33.64 -9.50
C GLU A 53 11.06 -35.08 -9.22
N SER A 54 11.95 -36.08 -9.26
CA SER A 54 11.62 -37.47 -8.90
C SER A 54 11.27 -37.64 -7.42
N ASP A 55 11.96 -36.93 -6.53
CA ASP A 55 11.76 -37.02 -5.08
C ASP A 55 10.47 -36.30 -4.68
N ILE A 56 10.21 -35.15 -5.30
CA ILE A 56 8.95 -34.41 -5.17
C ILE A 56 7.79 -35.28 -5.66
N ALA A 57 7.90 -35.90 -6.84
CA ALA A 57 6.86 -36.78 -7.38
C ALA A 57 6.58 -38.00 -6.48
N ALA A 58 7.63 -38.59 -5.89
CA ALA A 58 7.48 -39.68 -4.93
C ALA A 58 6.72 -39.24 -3.66
N LYS A 59 7.05 -38.06 -3.10
CA LYS A 59 6.37 -37.49 -1.94
C LYS A 59 4.92 -37.08 -2.26
N GLN A 60 4.65 -36.61 -3.47
CA GLN A 60 3.28 -36.37 -3.96
C GLN A 60 2.46 -37.64 -4.08
N ALA A 61 3.06 -38.75 -4.54
CA ALA A 61 2.40 -40.05 -4.59
C ALA A 61 2.07 -40.57 -3.18
N GLU A 62 2.99 -40.39 -2.22
CA GLU A 62 2.78 -40.68 -0.81
C GLU A 62 1.61 -39.88 -0.23
N LEU A 63 1.58 -38.56 -0.47
CA LEU A 63 0.47 -37.69 -0.05
C LEU A 63 -0.87 -38.13 -0.66
N ASN A 64 -0.89 -38.49 -1.95
CA ASN A 64 -2.09 -38.99 -2.61
C ASN A 64 -2.62 -40.26 -1.94
N ALA A 65 -1.74 -41.24 -1.70
CA ALA A 65 -2.10 -42.50 -1.09
C ALA A 65 -2.64 -42.31 0.35
N ALA A 66 -1.95 -41.51 1.16
CA ALA A 66 -2.38 -41.21 2.53
C ALA A 66 -3.74 -40.47 2.55
N TYR A 67 -3.94 -39.51 1.65
CA TYR A 67 -5.19 -38.76 1.54
C TYR A 67 -6.37 -39.63 1.09
N ASP A 68 -6.16 -40.49 0.08
CA ASP A 68 -7.21 -41.38 -0.43
C ASP A 68 -7.59 -42.43 0.63
N ALA A 69 -6.62 -42.94 1.39
CA ALA A 69 -6.87 -43.83 2.52
C ALA A 69 -7.66 -43.12 3.64
N PHE A 70 -7.27 -41.89 3.98
CA PHE A 70 -7.97 -41.08 4.99
C PHE A 70 -9.42 -40.81 4.58
N THR A 71 -9.64 -40.27 3.38
CA THR A 71 -10.97 -39.86 2.93
C THR A 71 -11.92 -41.03 2.72
N THR A 72 -11.43 -42.19 2.26
CA THR A 72 -12.21 -43.43 2.17
C THR A 72 -12.77 -43.85 3.53
N LYS A 73 -11.99 -43.70 4.60
CA LYS A 73 -12.38 -44.14 5.95
C LYS A 73 -13.14 -43.06 6.73
N PHE A 74 -12.77 -41.79 6.55
CA PHE A 74 -13.16 -40.71 7.45
C PHE A 74 -13.88 -39.53 6.80
N GLY A 75 -14.03 -39.51 5.47
CA GLY A 75 -14.60 -38.37 4.76
C GLY A 75 -13.59 -37.23 4.55
N LEU A 76 -14.09 -36.08 4.09
CA LEU A 76 -13.26 -34.94 3.71
C LEU A 76 -12.60 -34.29 4.93
N LEU A 77 -11.41 -33.71 4.76
CA LEU A 77 -10.70 -32.97 5.82
C LEU A 77 -11.53 -31.77 6.32
N ASN A 78 -12.27 -31.14 5.41
CA ASN A 78 -13.19 -30.04 5.72
C ASN A 78 -14.52 -30.50 6.35
N ASP A 79 -14.76 -31.80 6.51
CA ASP A 79 -15.98 -32.27 7.16
C ASP A 79 -16.01 -31.81 8.62
N ARG A 80 -17.20 -31.38 9.08
CA ARG A 80 -17.42 -30.86 10.44
C ARG A 80 -16.92 -31.77 11.56
N LYS A 81 -16.94 -33.10 11.36
CA LYS A 81 -16.43 -34.08 12.33
C LYS A 81 -14.91 -34.07 12.42
N ASN A 82 -14.23 -33.96 11.28
CA ASN A 82 -12.77 -33.89 11.23
C ASN A 82 -12.29 -32.54 11.75
N GLY A 83 -12.96 -31.45 11.34
CA GLY A 83 -12.64 -30.11 11.83
C GLY A 83 -12.72 -29.97 13.34
N ARG A 84 -13.83 -30.39 13.95
CA ARG A 84 -13.98 -30.34 15.42
C ARG A 84 -12.92 -31.12 16.20
N LEU A 85 -12.31 -32.14 15.60
CA LEU A 85 -11.28 -32.96 16.26
C LEU A 85 -9.86 -32.40 16.08
N PHE A 86 -9.67 -31.47 15.15
CA PHE A 86 -8.35 -31.01 14.74
C PHE A 86 -8.22 -29.49 14.65
N GLU A 87 -9.28 -28.72 14.93
CA GLU A 87 -9.32 -27.25 14.81
C GLU A 87 -8.29 -26.53 15.68
N ASP A 88 -7.89 -27.13 16.80
CA ASP A 88 -6.84 -26.60 17.67
C ASP A 88 -5.42 -26.81 17.09
N ASP A 89 -5.25 -27.62 16.04
CA ASP A 89 -3.97 -27.75 15.36
C ASP A 89 -3.69 -26.54 14.47
N SER A 90 -2.50 -25.95 14.62
CA SER A 90 -2.06 -24.83 13.79
C SER A 90 -2.03 -25.15 12.29
N SER A 91 -1.93 -26.43 11.91
CA SER A 91 -1.89 -26.86 10.52
C SER A 91 -3.25 -27.28 9.97
N TYR A 92 -4.35 -27.18 10.73
CA TYR A 92 -5.66 -27.64 10.29
C TYR A 92 -6.10 -26.97 8.99
N TYR A 93 -6.01 -25.64 8.91
CA TYR A 93 -6.41 -24.90 7.72
C TYR A 93 -5.51 -25.17 6.51
N LEU A 94 -4.24 -25.50 6.73
CA LEU A 94 -3.36 -25.99 5.65
C LEU A 94 -3.85 -27.34 5.11
N LEU A 95 -4.24 -28.27 5.98
CA LEU A 95 -4.84 -29.53 5.55
C LEU A 95 -6.18 -29.33 4.82
N CYS A 96 -7.02 -28.40 5.28
CA CYS A 96 -8.25 -28.04 4.57
C CYS A 96 -7.97 -27.54 3.15
N SER A 97 -6.85 -26.84 2.93
CA SER A 97 -6.48 -26.33 1.61
C SER A 97 -6.13 -27.43 0.59
N LEU A 98 -5.98 -28.68 1.03
CA LEU A 98 -5.81 -29.84 0.15
C LEU A 98 -7.07 -30.15 -0.69
N GLU A 99 -8.21 -29.55 -0.33
CA GLU A 99 -9.51 -29.83 -0.91
C GLU A 99 -10.10 -28.56 -1.53
N ASN A 100 -10.28 -28.56 -2.84
CA ASN A 100 -11.04 -27.52 -3.51
C ASN A 100 -12.52 -27.89 -3.43
N LEU A 101 -13.30 -27.16 -2.62
CA LEU A 101 -14.73 -27.38 -2.47
C LEU A 101 -15.54 -26.46 -3.40
N ASP A 102 -16.73 -26.91 -3.80
CA ASP A 102 -17.72 -26.07 -4.47
C ASP A 102 -18.54 -25.23 -3.47
N GLU A 103 -19.46 -24.40 -3.96
CA GLU A 103 -20.34 -23.54 -3.15
C GLU A 103 -21.23 -24.33 -2.18
N ASN A 104 -21.42 -25.63 -2.42
CA ASN A 104 -22.22 -26.52 -1.57
C ASN A 104 -21.36 -27.35 -0.60
N GLY A 105 -20.05 -27.12 -0.56
CA GLY A 105 -19.12 -27.85 0.30
C GLY A 105 -18.76 -29.24 -0.19
N LYS A 106 -19.01 -29.56 -1.48
CA LYS A 106 -18.61 -30.84 -2.09
C LYS A 106 -17.22 -30.74 -2.70
N LEU A 107 -16.42 -31.80 -2.58
CA LEU A 107 -15.11 -31.88 -3.22
C LEU A 107 -15.23 -31.77 -4.75
N LYS A 108 -14.68 -30.69 -5.31
CA LYS A 108 -14.56 -30.44 -6.74
C LYS A 108 -13.27 -31.06 -7.29
N SER A 109 -12.15 -30.89 -6.59
CA SER A 109 -10.86 -31.49 -6.92
C SER A 109 -9.90 -31.47 -5.73
N LYS A 110 -8.87 -32.31 -5.79
CA LYS A 110 -7.69 -32.17 -4.91
C LYS A 110 -6.91 -30.89 -5.27
N ALA A 111 -6.14 -30.38 -4.33
CA ALA A 111 -5.25 -29.25 -4.55
C ALA A 111 -4.13 -29.56 -5.56
N ASP A 112 -3.56 -28.51 -6.13
CA ASP A 112 -2.49 -28.62 -7.11
C ASP A 112 -1.23 -29.32 -6.57
N MET A 113 -0.96 -29.21 -5.26
CA MET A 113 0.23 -29.80 -4.62
C MET A 113 0.30 -31.32 -4.75
N PHE A 114 -0.83 -32.00 -5.00
CA PHE A 114 -0.87 -33.44 -5.23
C PHE A 114 -0.29 -33.88 -6.58
N THR A 115 -0.13 -32.96 -7.54
CA THR A 115 0.20 -33.33 -8.93
C THR A 115 1.31 -32.49 -9.55
N LYS A 116 1.56 -31.28 -9.02
CA LYS A 116 2.62 -30.40 -9.52
C LYS A 116 3.23 -29.59 -8.39
N ARG A 117 4.45 -29.14 -8.63
CA ARG A 117 5.16 -28.22 -7.77
C ARG A 117 4.41 -26.88 -7.69
N THR A 118 4.02 -26.49 -6.48
CA THR A 118 3.30 -25.24 -6.18
C THR A 118 4.21 -24.19 -5.55
N ILE A 119 5.37 -24.58 -5.03
CA ILE A 119 6.39 -23.70 -4.47
C ILE A 119 7.63 -23.80 -5.35
N ARG A 120 8.01 -22.67 -5.96
CA ARG A 120 9.28 -22.55 -6.68
C ARG A 120 10.29 -21.81 -5.79
N PRO A 121 11.50 -22.33 -5.65
CA PRO A 121 12.57 -21.67 -4.93
C PRO A 121 12.96 -20.42 -5.69
N GLU A 122 13.31 -19.40 -4.95
CA GLU A 122 13.92 -18.20 -5.50
C GLU A 122 15.31 -18.61 -6.02
N ARG A 123 15.45 -18.63 -7.35
CA ARG A 123 16.74 -18.82 -7.99
C ARG A 123 17.32 -17.44 -8.25
N ALA A 124 18.27 -17.03 -7.43
CA ALA A 124 19.06 -15.84 -7.69
C ALA A 124 19.69 -15.98 -9.08
N VAL A 125 19.53 -14.96 -9.91
CA VAL A 125 20.23 -14.89 -11.19
C VAL A 125 21.73 -14.79 -10.88
N THR A 126 22.52 -15.73 -11.38
CA THR A 126 23.97 -15.78 -11.12
C THR A 126 24.80 -15.32 -12.32
N HIS A 127 24.20 -15.21 -13.50
CA HIS A 127 24.85 -14.78 -14.74
C HIS A 127 23.83 -14.15 -15.70
N VAL A 128 24.24 -13.11 -16.42
CA VAL A 128 23.50 -12.48 -17.53
C VAL A 128 24.49 -12.09 -18.64
N ASP A 129 23.98 -11.91 -19.86
CA ASP A 129 24.86 -11.66 -21.01
C ASP A 129 25.00 -10.16 -21.35
N THR A 130 24.04 -9.33 -20.90
CA THR A 130 23.98 -7.91 -21.26
C THR A 130 23.81 -6.98 -20.05
N PRO A 131 24.38 -5.75 -20.08
CA PRO A 131 24.15 -4.76 -19.04
C PRO A 131 22.68 -4.41 -18.80
N ALA A 132 21.82 -4.50 -19.83
CA ALA A 132 20.39 -4.27 -19.70
C ALA A 132 19.70 -5.35 -18.85
N GLU A 133 20.06 -6.62 -19.04
CA GLU A 133 19.60 -7.72 -18.18
C GLU A 133 20.15 -7.57 -16.76
N ALA A 134 21.44 -7.23 -16.62
CA ALA A 134 22.05 -6.98 -15.32
C ALA A 134 21.34 -5.86 -14.56
N LEU A 135 20.95 -4.79 -15.26
CA LEU A 135 20.19 -3.68 -14.70
C LEU A 135 18.82 -4.16 -14.20
N ALA A 136 18.10 -4.94 -15.00
CA ALA A 136 16.80 -5.47 -14.60
C ALA A 136 16.90 -6.34 -13.33
N VAL A 137 17.93 -7.18 -13.24
CA VAL A 137 18.20 -7.99 -12.03
C VAL A 137 18.59 -7.08 -10.86
N SER A 138 19.45 -6.08 -11.06
CA SER A 138 19.84 -5.14 -10.00
C SER A 138 18.65 -4.35 -9.45
N ILE A 139 17.72 -3.91 -10.31
CA ILE A 139 16.50 -3.24 -9.86
C ILE A 139 15.60 -4.21 -9.10
N GLY A 140 15.42 -5.45 -9.59
CA GLY A 140 14.60 -6.47 -8.94
C GLY A 140 15.13 -6.88 -7.56
N GLU A 141 16.44 -7.07 -7.44
CA GLU A 141 17.10 -7.64 -6.25
C GLU A 141 17.59 -6.58 -5.27
N LYS A 142 18.06 -5.42 -5.76
CA LYS A 142 18.66 -4.34 -4.95
C LYS A 142 17.81 -3.08 -4.89
N GLY A 143 16.78 -2.94 -5.74
CA GLY A 143 15.93 -1.75 -5.79
C GLY A 143 16.65 -0.49 -6.29
N ARG A 144 17.83 -0.63 -6.91
CA ARG A 144 18.68 0.49 -7.37
C ARG A 144 19.64 0.04 -8.47
N VAL A 145 20.27 1.00 -9.14
CA VAL A 145 21.38 0.72 -10.05
C VAL A 145 22.64 0.44 -9.23
N ASP A 146 23.02 -0.83 -9.13
CA ASP A 146 24.19 -1.30 -8.35
C ASP A 146 25.26 -1.82 -9.31
N LEU A 147 26.15 -0.93 -9.77
CA LEU A 147 27.18 -1.28 -10.75
C LEU A 147 28.11 -2.44 -10.32
N PRO A 148 28.56 -2.52 -9.05
CA PRO A 148 29.30 -3.69 -8.57
C PRO A 148 28.55 -5.00 -8.78
N TYR A 149 27.29 -5.06 -8.33
CA TYR A 149 26.46 -6.26 -8.49
C TYR A 149 26.20 -6.61 -9.96
N MET A 150 25.93 -5.60 -10.80
CA MET A 150 25.75 -5.79 -12.23
C MET A 150 27.01 -6.35 -12.91
N ALA A 151 28.19 -5.87 -12.53
CA ALA A 151 29.47 -6.34 -13.05
C ALA A 151 29.77 -7.80 -12.66
N GLU A 152 29.39 -8.20 -11.44
CA GLU A 152 29.46 -9.60 -10.99
C GLU A 152 28.60 -10.52 -11.87
N LEU A 153 27.35 -10.13 -12.15
CA LEU A 153 26.44 -10.90 -13.00
C LEU A 153 26.92 -11.04 -14.45
N LEU A 154 27.66 -10.05 -14.96
CA LEU A 154 28.22 -10.07 -16.32
C LEU A 154 29.51 -10.89 -16.44
N GLY A 155 30.08 -11.35 -15.32
CA GLY A 155 31.38 -12.00 -15.30
C GLY A 155 32.54 -11.07 -15.67
N THR A 156 32.34 -9.75 -15.62
CA THR A 156 33.36 -8.73 -15.85
C THR A 156 33.46 -7.78 -14.64
N PRO A 157 33.92 -8.28 -13.47
CA PRO A 157 34.10 -7.44 -12.30
C PRO A 157 34.95 -6.21 -12.64
N GLU A 158 34.58 -5.05 -12.08
CA GLU A 158 35.28 -3.76 -12.24
C GLU A 158 35.13 -3.05 -13.61
N ASP A 159 34.54 -3.67 -14.64
CA ASP A 159 34.27 -2.99 -15.93
C ASP A 159 32.98 -2.17 -15.90
N PHE A 160 32.96 -1.15 -15.05
CA PHE A 160 31.81 -0.25 -14.94
C PHE A 160 31.66 0.64 -16.17
N GLY A 161 32.76 0.97 -16.84
CA GLY A 161 32.76 1.82 -18.04
C GLY A 161 31.89 1.24 -19.14
N ARG A 162 32.06 -0.07 -19.44
CA ARG A 162 31.21 -0.78 -20.40
C ARG A 162 29.73 -0.72 -20.02
N ILE A 163 29.41 -0.99 -18.75
CA ILE A 163 28.03 -0.96 -18.25
C ILE A 163 27.41 0.43 -18.45
N THR A 164 28.13 1.49 -18.05
CA THR A 164 27.63 2.86 -18.12
C THR A 164 27.50 3.37 -19.55
N GLU A 165 28.37 2.94 -20.46
CA GLU A 165 28.33 3.32 -21.88
C GLU A 165 27.18 2.61 -22.61
N GLU A 166 27.03 1.29 -22.42
CA GLU A 166 25.93 0.53 -23.04
C GLU A 166 24.56 0.94 -22.50
N LEU A 167 24.48 1.42 -21.26
CA LEU A 167 23.26 1.92 -20.63
C LEU A 167 23.10 3.44 -20.69
N ARG A 168 23.87 4.13 -21.55
CA ARG A 168 23.79 5.58 -21.68
C ARG A 168 22.37 6.02 -22.06
N GLY A 169 21.80 6.92 -21.26
CA GLY A 169 20.42 7.40 -21.42
C GLY A 169 19.35 6.50 -20.77
N VAL A 170 19.70 5.28 -20.37
CA VAL A 170 18.85 4.39 -19.56
C VAL A 170 19.13 4.60 -18.07
N ILE A 171 20.39 4.86 -17.73
CA ILE A 171 20.82 5.26 -16.39
C ILE A 171 21.57 6.60 -16.44
N PHE A 172 21.54 7.33 -15.34
CA PHE A 172 22.20 8.62 -15.16
C PHE A 172 22.89 8.64 -13.80
N GLN A 173 24.11 9.17 -13.75
CA GLN A 173 24.74 9.52 -12.48
C GLN A 173 24.15 10.84 -11.99
N ASP A 174 23.62 10.87 -10.77
CA ASP A 174 23.09 12.09 -10.18
C ASP A 174 24.23 12.93 -9.59
N PRO A 175 24.51 14.14 -10.09
CA PRO A 175 25.61 14.97 -9.60
C PRO A 175 25.45 15.42 -8.14
N SER A 176 24.24 15.34 -7.57
CA SER A 176 23.96 15.76 -6.19
C SER A 176 24.40 14.75 -5.12
N ASP A 177 24.38 13.46 -5.43
CA ASP A 177 24.72 12.37 -4.51
C ASP A 177 25.71 11.35 -5.09
N GLN A 178 26.10 11.52 -6.36
CA GLN A 178 27.03 10.68 -7.14
C GLN A 178 26.56 9.24 -7.37
N ASN A 179 25.30 8.92 -7.07
CA ASN A 179 24.72 7.60 -7.30
C ASN A 179 24.16 7.46 -8.72
N TRP A 180 24.16 6.24 -9.22
CA TRP A 180 23.50 5.89 -10.47
C TRP A 180 22.01 5.64 -10.25
N LYS A 181 21.20 6.21 -11.13
CA LYS A 181 19.74 6.14 -11.08
C LYS A 181 19.21 5.75 -12.45
N THR A 182 18.07 5.07 -12.50
CA THR A 182 17.38 4.84 -13.77
C THR A 182 16.83 6.15 -14.32
N ALA A 183 16.57 6.21 -15.62
CA ALA A 183 15.94 7.35 -16.26
C ALA A 183 14.63 7.75 -15.57
N ASP A 184 13.79 6.78 -15.21
CA ASP A 184 12.50 7.01 -14.54
C ASP A 184 12.65 7.68 -13.17
N GLU A 185 13.69 7.29 -12.41
CA GLU A 185 13.99 7.91 -11.11
C GLU A 185 14.65 9.29 -11.28
N TYR A 186 15.62 9.39 -12.19
CA TYR A 186 16.40 10.61 -12.36
C TYR A 186 15.60 11.73 -13.01
N LEU A 187 14.80 11.42 -14.03
CA LEU A 187 14.00 12.39 -14.80
C LEU A 187 12.61 12.65 -14.20
N SER A 188 12.39 12.26 -12.94
CA SER A 188 11.16 12.56 -12.19
C SER A 188 11.41 13.47 -10.99
N GLY A 189 10.33 13.91 -10.33
CA GLY A 189 10.39 14.82 -9.19
C GLY A 189 10.73 16.26 -9.61
N ASN A 190 11.55 16.97 -8.82
CA ASN A 190 11.90 18.37 -9.09
C ASN A 190 12.97 18.49 -10.20
N VAL A 191 12.56 18.21 -11.43
CA VAL A 191 13.42 18.23 -12.63
C VAL A 191 13.98 19.61 -12.96
N ARG A 192 13.33 20.70 -12.51
CA ARG A 192 13.85 22.07 -12.65
C ARG A 192 15.11 22.27 -11.81
N ASN A 193 15.05 21.87 -10.53
CA ASN A 193 16.20 21.94 -9.64
C ASN A 193 17.30 20.97 -10.09
N LYS A 194 16.96 19.75 -10.48
CA LYS A 194 17.92 18.78 -11.01
C LYS A 194 18.63 19.33 -12.26
N LEU A 195 17.92 20.00 -13.19
CA LEU A 195 18.51 20.62 -14.37
C LEU A 195 19.52 21.73 -14.00
N GLN A 196 19.20 22.54 -12.99
CA GLN A 196 20.12 23.56 -12.51
C GLN A 196 21.41 22.95 -11.96
N ILE A 197 21.30 21.89 -11.15
CA ILE A 197 22.46 21.17 -10.60
C ILE A 197 23.27 20.50 -11.74
N ALA A 198 22.60 19.84 -12.68
CA ALA A 198 23.25 19.19 -13.82
C ALA A 198 24.04 20.18 -14.68
N LYS A 199 23.52 21.39 -14.93
CA LYS A 199 24.24 22.44 -15.67
C LYS A 199 25.51 22.90 -14.95
N LEU A 200 25.46 23.03 -13.62
CA LEU A 200 26.63 23.39 -12.82
C LEU A 200 27.68 22.27 -12.82
N ALA A 201 27.25 21.01 -12.77
CA ALA A 201 28.14 19.85 -12.88
C ALA A 201 28.78 19.77 -14.26
N ALA A 202 27.99 19.90 -15.34
CA ALA A 202 28.46 19.85 -16.73
C ALA A 202 29.49 20.94 -17.06
N ALA A 203 29.43 22.09 -16.39
CA ALA A 203 30.43 23.16 -16.56
C ALA A 203 31.83 22.76 -16.06
N ASN A 204 31.93 21.80 -15.13
CA ASN A 204 33.19 21.31 -14.58
C ASN A 204 33.57 19.92 -15.13
N ASP A 205 32.58 19.09 -15.46
CA ASP A 205 32.76 17.74 -15.96
C ASP A 205 31.79 17.46 -17.13
N PRO A 206 32.29 17.37 -18.38
CA PRO A 206 31.48 17.10 -19.57
C PRO A 206 30.67 15.79 -19.52
N ALA A 207 31.00 14.85 -18.62
CA ALA A 207 30.23 13.61 -18.47
C ALA A 207 28.75 13.88 -18.15
N PHE A 208 28.42 15.00 -17.50
CA PHE A 208 27.05 15.38 -17.15
C PHE A 208 26.28 16.12 -18.26
N GLU A 209 26.86 16.31 -19.45
CA GLU A 209 26.13 16.91 -20.58
C GLU A 209 24.89 16.10 -20.96
N VAL A 210 24.97 14.77 -20.88
CA VAL A 210 23.84 13.87 -21.14
C VAL A 210 22.69 14.09 -20.15
N ASN A 211 23.01 14.40 -18.89
CA ASN A 211 22.00 14.73 -17.87
C ASN A 211 21.29 16.04 -18.21
N VAL A 212 22.05 17.06 -18.67
CA VAL A 212 21.49 18.37 -19.06
C VAL A 212 20.54 18.22 -20.23
N GLU A 213 20.93 17.46 -21.26
CA GLU A 213 20.09 17.19 -22.43
C GLU A 213 18.79 16.49 -22.02
N ALA A 214 18.88 15.39 -21.28
CA ALA A 214 17.74 14.61 -20.85
C ALA A 214 16.79 15.42 -19.94
N LEU A 215 17.33 16.15 -18.96
CA LEU A 215 16.52 16.99 -18.07
C LEU A 215 15.92 18.20 -18.79
N THR A 216 16.55 18.71 -19.85
CA THR A 216 15.96 19.78 -20.67
C THR A 216 14.75 19.26 -21.44
N ALA A 217 14.85 18.05 -22.00
CA ALA A 217 13.73 17.38 -22.67
C ALA A 217 12.60 17.00 -21.70
N ALA A 218 12.92 16.65 -20.45
CA ALA A 218 11.97 16.25 -19.42
C ALA A 218 11.31 17.43 -18.67
N GLN A 219 11.47 18.68 -19.11
CA GLN A 219 10.86 19.81 -18.43
C GLN A 219 9.33 19.79 -18.57
N PRO A 220 8.57 19.92 -17.47
CA PRO A 220 7.12 20.07 -17.55
C PRO A 220 6.79 21.40 -18.22
N LYS A 221 5.68 21.42 -18.97
CA LYS A 221 5.13 22.66 -19.54
C LYS A 221 4.95 23.70 -18.43
N ASP A 222 5.39 24.92 -18.68
CA ASP A 222 5.02 26.06 -17.85
C ASP A 222 3.50 26.25 -17.90
N LEU A 223 2.89 26.38 -16.72
CA LEU A 223 1.48 26.67 -16.59
C LEU A 223 1.29 28.18 -16.50
N ASP A 224 0.35 28.71 -17.28
CA ASP A 224 -0.11 30.07 -17.11
C ASP A 224 -0.95 30.21 -15.83
N ALA A 225 -1.05 31.43 -15.30
CA ALA A 225 -1.84 31.69 -14.09
C ALA A 225 -3.31 31.24 -14.21
N THR A 226 -3.86 31.24 -15.44
CA THR A 226 -5.22 30.79 -15.73
C THR A 226 -5.36 29.26 -15.77
N GLU A 227 -4.26 28.52 -15.93
CA GLU A 227 -4.23 27.06 -15.92
C GLU A 227 -4.08 26.50 -14.49
N ILE A 228 -3.80 27.37 -13.51
CA ILE A 228 -3.65 27.01 -12.11
C ILE A 228 -4.97 27.31 -11.39
N ASP A 229 -5.75 26.28 -11.13
CA ASP A 229 -6.92 26.37 -10.26
C ASP A 229 -6.60 25.82 -8.87
N VAL A 230 -7.09 26.53 -7.85
CA VAL A 230 -6.87 26.14 -6.46
C VAL A 230 -8.20 26.22 -5.73
N ARG A 231 -8.67 25.06 -5.26
CA ARG A 231 -9.89 24.98 -4.46
C ARG A 231 -9.65 25.53 -3.05
N LEU A 232 -10.56 26.39 -2.59
CA LEU A 232 -10.63 26.77 -1.18
C LEU A 232 -10.72 25.51 -0.30
N GLY A 233 -9.86 25.44 0.71
CA GLY A 233 -9.71 24.29 1.61
C GLY A 233 -8.48 23.43 1.34
N ALA A 234 -7.74 23.68 0.25
CA ALA A 234 -6.44 23.04 0.04
C ALA A 234 -5.46 23.37 1.18
N THR A 235 -5.04 22.33 1.90
CA THR A 235 -4.27 22.42 3.15
C THR A 235 -2.82 22.90 2.97
N TRP A 236 -2.32 22.88 1.73
CA TRP A 236 -0.97 23.35 1.39
C TRP A 236 -0.91 24.87 1.17
N ILE A 237 -2.05 25.55 1.02
CA ILE A 237 -2.06 27.01 0.91
C ILE A 237 -1.72 27.60 2.28
N SER A 238 -0.79 28.56 2.32
CA SER A 238 -0.48 29.26 3.56
C SER A 238 -1.71 30.00 4.10
N PRO A 239 -2.00 29.94 5.42
CA PRO A 239 -3.04 30.76 6.04
C PRO A 239 -2.89 32.26 5.76
N ASP A 240 -1.68 32.75 5.52
CA ASP A 240 -1.44 34.16 5.16
C ASP A 240 -2.00 34.53 3.80
N ILE A 241 -1.99 33.59 2.83
CA ILE A 241 -2.59 33.80 1.51
C ILE A 241 -4.12 33.85 1.64
N ILE A 242 -4.70 32.94 2.43
CA ILE A 242 -6.15 32.94 2.69
C ILE A 242 -6.56 34.20 3.48
N GLN A 243 -5.75 34.65 4.45
CA GLN A 243 -5.96 35.90 5.18
C GLN A 243 -5.93 37.10 4.24
N LYS A 244 -4.97 37.15 3.31
CA LYS A 244 -4.88 38.22 2.30
C LYS A 244 -6.11 38.23 1.41
N PHE A 245 -6.49 37.07 0.87
CA PHE A 245 -7.71 36.90 0.07
C PHE A 245 -8.96 37.36 0.83
N MET A 246 -9.12 36.96 2.09
CA MET A 246 -10.25 37.36 2.94
C MET A 246 -10.27 38.88 3.19
N ASN A 247 -9.12 39.49 3.47
CA ASN A 247 -9.00 40.92 3.69
C ASN A 247 -9.34 41.75 2.44
N GLU A 248 -8.89 41.29 1.27
CA GLU A 248 -9.11 41.95 -0.02
C GLU A 248 -10.56 41.79 -0.49
N THR A 249 -11.11 40.56 -0.39
CA THR A 249 -12.47 40.24 -0.86
C THR A 249 -13.54 40.88 0.02
N PHE A 250 -13.41 40.76 1.35
CA PHE A 250 -14.42 41.31 2.28
C PHE A 250 -14.13 42.75 2.69
N GLN A 251 -13.07 43.35 2.14
CA GLN A 251 -12.66 44.74 2.40
C GLN A 251 -12.58 45.09 3.90
N ILE A 252 -12.01 44.18 4.70
CA ILE A 252 -12.00 44.30 6.16
C ILE A 252 -11.29 45.60 6.58
N PRO A 253 -11.95 46.47 7.40
CA PRO A 253 -11.33 47.70 7.88
C PRO A 253 -10.01 47.43 8.61
N PHE A 254 -9.02 48.30 8.40
CA PHE A 254 -7.66 48.10 8.92
C PHE A 254 -7.63 47.81 10.44
N TYR A 255 -8.47 48.51 11.21
CA TYR A 255 -8.60 48.35 12.66
C TYR A 255 -9.29 47.03 13.08
N LEU A 256 -9.82 46.21 12.17
CA LEU A 256 -10.40 44.90 12.49
C LEU A 256 -9.51 43.73 12.02
N ARG A 257 -8.54 43.98 11.14
CA ARG A 257 -7.68 42.92 10.56
C ARG A 257 -6.85 42.16 11.60
N TYR A 258 -6.54 42.78 12.75
CA TYR A 258 -5.84 42.08 13.84
C TYR A 258 -6.76 41.10 14.60
N ALA A 259 -8.07 41.34 14.57
CA ALA A 259 -9.06 40.59 15.33
C ALA A 259 -9.70 39.47 14.51
N ILE A 260 -9.78 39.63 13.18
CA ILE A 260 -10.36 38.63 12.27
C ILE A 260 -9.23 37.86 11.60
N ARG A 261 -8.92 36.66 12.11
CA ARG A 261 -7.73 35.90 11.72
C ARG A 261 -8.05 34.51 11.19
N VAL A 262 -7.44 34.16 10.05
CA VAL A 262 -7.45 32.80 9.51
C VAL A 262 -6.41 31.96 10.25
N LYS A 263 -6.82 30.78 10.71
CA LYS A 263 -5.99 29.78 11.38
C LYS A 263 -6.20 28.45 10.70
N PHE A 264 -5.11 27.70 10.53
CA PHE A 264 -5.14 26.31 10.09
C PHE A 264 -4.52 25.45 11.20
N SER A 265 -5.17 24.33 11.51
CA SER A 265 -4.69 23.33 12.46
C SER A 265 -4.14 22.13 11.68
N PRO A 266 -2.81 21.96 11.58
CA PRO A 266 -2.23 20.83 10.85
C PRO A 266 -2.62 19.46 11.42
N SER A 267 -2.83 19.38 12.74
CA SER A 267 -3.18 18.13 13.43
C SER A 267 -4.59 17.63 13.14
N THR A 268 -5.53 18.55 12.85
CA THR A 268 -6.93 18.21 12.56
C THR A 268 -7.33 18.49 11.13
N ALA A 269 -6.43 19.08 10.34
CA ALA A 269 -6.69 19.60 9.00
C ALA A 269 -7.89 20.57 8.93
N GLU A 270 -8.16 21.30 10.03
CA GLU A 270 -9.29 22.22 10.12
C GLU A 270 -8.86 23.68 9.96
N TRP A 271 -9.68 24.42 9.22
CA TRP A 271 -9.60 25.85 9.09
C TRP A 271 -10.53 26.53 10.09
N ARG A 272 -10.07 27.63 10.68
CA ARG A 272 -10.88 28.45 11.58
C ARG A 272 -10.67 29.91 11.30
N ILE A 273 -11.75 30.68 11.30
CA ILE A 273 -11.72 32.12 11.26
C ILE A 273 -12.09 32.63 12.65
N GLU A 274 -11.14 33.28 13.30
CA GLU A 274 -11.34 33.97 14.58
C GLU A 274 -12.07 35.30 14.35
N GLY A 275 -12.80 35.80 15.36
CA GLY A 275 -13.37 37.14 15.31
C GLY A 275 -14.51 37.35 14.29
N LYS A 276 -15.15 36.29 13.79
CA LYS A 276 -16.25 36.33 12.79
C LYS A 276 -17.42 37.29 13.12
N THR A 277 -17.59 37.63 14.39
CA THR A 277 -18.64 38.52 14.91
C THR A 277 -18.15 39.94 15.23
N LYS A 278 -16.90 40.27 14.88
CA LYS A 278 -16.30 41.60 15.14
C LYS A 278 -16.81 42.67 14.17
N THR A 279 -17.28 42.28 13.00
CA THR A 279 -18.03 43.15 12.08
C THR A 279 -19.48 43.27 12.53
N GLY A 280 -20.04 44.48 12.43
CA GLY A 280 -21.47 44.69 12.66
C GLY A 280 -22.32 44.09 11.54
N HIS A 281 -23.61 43.87 11.80
CA HIS A 281 -24.57 43.40 10.79
C HIS A 281 -24.84 44.44 9.69
N ASN A 282 -24.34 45.67 9.85
CA ASN A 282 -24.37 46.72 8.85
C ASN A 282 -23.17 46.66 7.87
N ASP A 283 -22.26 45.70 8.03
CA ASP A 283 -21.17 45.46 7.09
C ASP A 283 -21.72 44.80 5.82
N VAL A 284 -21.84 45.61 4.77
CA VAL A 284 -22.43 45.23 3.48
C VAL A 284 -21.64 44.09 2.82
N MET A 285 -20.31 44.07 2.95
CA MET A 285 -19.50 43.00 2.36
C MET A 285 -19.76 41.68 3.06
N ALA A 286 -19.80 41.70 4.39
CA ALA A 286 -19.97 40.50 5.20
C ALA A 286 -21.40 39.94 5.21
N TYR A 287 -22.44 40.79 5.17
CA TYR A 287 -23.83 40.36 5.40
C TYR A 287 -24.77 40.54 4.21
N GLU A 288 -24.34 41.20 3.12
CA GLU A 288 -25.18 41.39 1.93
C GLU A 288 -24.51 40.92 0.62
N THR A 289 -23.22 41.22 0.41
CA THR A 289 -22.53 40.93 -0.86
C THR A 289 -22.02 39.48 -0.92
N PHE A 290 -21.30 39.06 0.12
CA PHE A 290 -20.69 37.71 0.20
C PHE A 290 -21.31 36.83 1.29
N GLY A 291 -22.37 37.31 1.93
CA GLY A 291 -23.10 36.57 2.95
C GLY A 291 -24.56 36.96 2.99
N THR A 292 -25.24 36.51 4.03
CA THR A 292 -26.65 36.80 4.30
C THR A 292 -26.78 37.39 5.70
N ALA A 293 -27.96 37.94 6.01
CA ALA A 293 -28.25 38.45 7.35
C ALA A 293 -28.02 37.40 8.45
N ARG A 294 -28.07 36.11 8.10
CA ARG A 294 -27.97 34.98 9.04
C ARG A 294 -26.67 34.19 8.95
N ALA A 295 -25.89 34.37 7.89
CA ALA A 295 -24.57 33.77 7.73
C ALA A 295 -23.60 34.78 7.12
N SER A 296 -22.68 35.30 7.93
CA SER A 296 -21.68 36.24 7.43
C SER A 296 -20.71 35.56 6.44
N ALA A 297 -20.11 36.37 5.57
CA ALA A 297 -19.10 35.93 4.60
C ALA A 297 -17.94 35.17 5.26
N TYR A 298 -17.57 35.54 6.50
CA TYR A 298 -16.58 34.83 7.29
C TYR A 298 -17.02 33.41 7.69
N LYS A 299 -18.29 33.22 8.04
CA LYS A 299 -18.83 31.88 8.31
C LYS A 299 -18.83 31.04 7.03
N ILE A 300 -19.28 31.62 5.93
CA ILE A 300 -19.34 30.93 4.63
C ILE A 300 -17.94 30.54 4.16
N LEU A 301 -16.96 31.44 4.29
CA LEU A 301 -15.56 31.15 3.96
C LEU A 301 -14.99 30.04 4.86
N GLU A 302 -15.22 30.07 6.17
CA GLU A 302 -14.78 28.99 7.06
C GLU A 302 -15.42 27.65 6.70
N ASP A 303 -16.73 27.61 6.43
CA ASP A 303 -17.42 26.39 6.02
C ASP A 303 -16.83 25.89 4.69
N THR A 304 -16.59 26.78 3.72
CA THR A 304 -16.01 26.45 2.41
C THR A 304 -14.58 25.93 2.53
N LEU A 305 -13.73 26.56 3.36
CA LEU A 305 -12.37 26.10 3.63
C LEU A 305 -12.36 24.70 4.27
N ASN A 306 -13.42 24.33 4.99
CA ASN A 306 -13.59 22.99 5.55
C ASN A 306 -14.44 22.05 4.68
N LEU A 307 -14.71 22.42 3.42
CA LEU A 307 -15.53 21.65 2.47
C LEU A 307 -16.92 21.30 3.01
N ARG A 308 -17.49 22.19 3.84
CA ARG A 308 -18.84 22.09 4.40
C ARG A 308 -19.79 22.97 3.61
N ASP A 309 -21.01 22.49 3.40
CA ASP A 309 -22.08 23.32 2.86
C ASP A 309 -22.47 24.40 3.89
N ALA A 310 -22.45 25.66 3.46
CA ALA A 310 -22.94 26.77 4.28
C ALA A 310 -24.47 26.73 4.37
N ARG A 311 -25.02 26.06 5.40
CA ARG A 311 -26.47 25.87 5.57
C ARG A 311 -27.06 26.74 6.67
N VAL A 312 -28.15 27.44 6.37
CA VAL A 312 -28.96 28.19 7.35
C VAL A 312 -30.26 27.44 7.63
N TYR A 313 -30.63 27.30 8.89
CA TYR A 313 -31.85 26.59 9.31
C TYR A 313 -32.81 27.53 10.04
N ASP A 314 -34.09 27.42 9.71
CA ASP A 314 -35.22 27.98 10.47
C ASP A 314 -35.66 27.00 11.55
N THR A 315 -36.13 27.52 12.68
CA THR A 315 -36.83 26.72 13.69
C THR A 315 -38.32 26.95 13.49
N VAL A 316 -39.05 25.89 13.12
CA VAL A 316 -40.52 25.90 13.01
C VAL A 316 -41.08 24.91 14.03
N GLU A 317 -42.24 25.21 14.60
CA GLU A 317 -42.94 24.25 15.46
C GLU A 317 -43.58 23.16 14.59
N ASP A 318 -43.41 21.90 14.98
CA ASP A 318 -44.11 20.77 14.36
C ASP A 318 -45.55 20.65 14.88
N ASP A 319 -46.34 19.74 14.30
CA ASP A 319 -47.75 19.51 14.65
C ASP A 319 -47.96 19.08 16.13
N SER A 320 -46.87 18.82 16.87
CA SER A 320 -46.86 18.47 18.29
C SER A 320 -46.29 19.60 19.17
N GLY A 321 -46.05 20.80 18.63
CA GLY A 321 -45.50 21.96 19.32
C GLY A 321 -44.01 21.86 19.67
N LYS A 322 -43.26 20.94 19.03
CA LYS A 322 -41.81 20.80 19.26
C LYS A 322 -41.01 21.56 18.19
N PRO A 323 -39.87 22.16 18.57
CA PRO A 323 -39.03 22.89 17.62
C PRO A 323 -38.35 21.92 16.64
N LYS A 324 -38.63 22.08 15.35
CA LYS A 324 -38.02 21.36 14.23
C LYS A 324 -37.16 22.31 13.39
N ARG A 325 -35.94 21.90 13.08
CA ARG A 325 -35.03 22.66 12.20
C ARG A 325 -35.32 22.34 10.74
N VAL A 326 -35.66 23.34 9.95
CA VAL A 326 -35.93 23.24 8.50
C VAL A 326 -34.91 24.09 7.75
N LEU A 327 -34.37 23.58 6.65
CA LEU A 327 -33.38 24.30 5.84
C LEU A 327 -34.01 25.54 5.19
N ASN A 328 -33.41 26.71 5.41
CA ASN A 328 -33.83 27.95 4.78
C ASN A 328 -33.15 28.07 3.41
N LYS A 329 -33.88 27.70 2.35
CA LYS A 329 -33.35 27.70 0.97
C LYS A 329 -33.00 29.09 0.41
N LYS A 330 -33.49 30.17 1.03
CA LYS A 330 -33.22 31.54 0.56
C LYS A 330 -31.92 32.08 1.17
N GLU A 331 -31.62 31.66 2.39
CA GLU A 331 -30.45 32.11 3.17
C GLU A 331 -29.29 31.10 3.15
N THR A 332 -29.48 29.93 2.50
CA THR A 332 -28.48 28.87 2.25
C THR A 332 -28.00 28.97 0.81
#